data_AF-A0A8J5FX64-F1
#
_entry.id   AF-A0A8J5FX64-F1
#
_cell.length_a   1.000
_cell.length_b   1.000
_cell.length_c   1.000
_cell.angle_alpha   90.00
_cell.angle_beta   90.00
_cell.angle_gamma   90.00
#
_symmetry.space_group_name_H-M   'P 1'
#
loop_
_entity.id
_entity.type
_entity.pdbx_description
1 polymer ?
#
loop_
_entity_poly.entity_id
_entity_poly.type
_entity_poly.pdbx_seq_one_letter_code
_entity_poly.pdbx_strand_id
1 'polypeptide(L)'
;MVLPLELLQQFKDSDFSDQLEYEGWKARNLKVLQAGLLHHPLVPLDKSDTASERFHQFIVGASDRSIVTGKSSDMQLLCSILLPLTYRSLDGRGSDTCHWADGFPFNLHLYQMLLEICFNSNIAEGAMIDEIDQVLELIKKTWAILGINQSLHNLCFTWILFHKFAATMQVENDLVFEVDNQLIEVANDAKATQDPAYSKILSSILTSIIGWTEKKLIAYHDTFNQSNIEYMQVFVSLGVKTAKIQVEDLSNEYGWKKGEETDISCSIIDSYIRSSLRTAFAQKMKQRETSWRSSIDQNTPVLSILAKDVGALAIKEKQLFSPILKKWHPLAAGVAVATLHFCYANELKQYIYGLVELTPDIVQVLKAADKLEKDLVNIAVEDSVDSDDGGMSLIREMSPYEVESAIMDLVRAWINTRIDRLKEWIDENLQQEV
;
A
#
# COMPACT_ATOMS: atom_id res chain seq x y z
N MET A 1 18.31 38.09 10.32
CA MET A 1 16.89 38.48 10.38
C MET A 1 16.10 37.20 10.63
N VAL A 2 15.32 37.14 11.70
CA VAL A 2 14.59 35.94 12.14
C VAL A 2 13.11 36.18 11.88
N LEU A 3 12.63 35.95 10.65
CA LEU A 3 11.33 36.43 10.17
C LEU A 3 10.16 36.36 11.19
N PRO A 4 9.90 35.24 11.90
CA PRO A 4 8.78 35.18 12.85
C PRO A 4 8.96 36.11 14.07
N LEU A 5 10.19 36.35 14.50
CA LEU A 5 10.51 37.29 15.59
C LEU A 5 10.24 38.73 15.15
N GLU A 6 10.67 39.09 13.93
CA GLU A 6 10.43 40.41 13.35
C GLU A 6 8.93 40.66 13.17
N LEU A 7 8.15 39.66 12.75
CA LEU A 7 6.69 39.73 12.70
C LEU A 7 6.09 39.99 14.09
N LEU A 8 6.52 39.25 15.11
CA LEU A 8 6.09 39.44 16.51
C LEU A 8 6.49 40.82 17.08
N GLN A 9 7.54 41.46 16.56
CA GLN A 9 7.95 42.80 16.99
C GLN A 9 7.21 43.94 16.28
N GLN A 10 6.72 43.69 15.06
CA GLN A 10 6.12 44.73 14.23
C GLN A 10 4.61 44.86 14.46
N PHE A 11 3.91 43.73 14.59
CA PHE A 11 2.46 43.71 14.71
C PHE A 11 2.00 43.72 16.18
N LYS A 12 0.91 44.44 16.42
CA LYS A 12 0.25 44.58 17.71
C LYS A 12 -1.16 44.03 17.66
N ASP A 13 -1.74 43.80 18.83
CA ASP A 13 -3.14 43.39 19.00
C ASP A 13 -4.12 44.27 18.21
N SER A 14 -3.85 45.59 18.15
CA SER A 14 -4.67 46.56 17.40
C SER A 14 -4.70 46.37 15.88
N ASP A 15 -3.79 45.57 15.33
CA ASP A 15 -3.68 45.34 13.89
C ASP A 15 -4.59 44.19 13.42
N PHE A 16 -5.30 43.53 14.34
CA PHE A 16 -6.16 42.37 14.06
C PHE A 16 -7.62 42.71 14.33
N SER A 17 -8.50 42.08 13.54
CA SER A 17 -9.96 42.23 13.68
C SER A 17 -10.55 41.45 14.86
N ASP A 18 -9.90 40.35 15.25
CA ASP A 18 -10.36 39.44 16.30
C ASP A 18 -9.19 39.04 17.23
N GLN A 19 -9.48 39.00 18.53
CA GLN A 19 -8.53 38.55 19.55
C GLN A 19 -8.11 37.10 19.33
N LEU A 20 -9.04 36.23 18.91
CA LEU A 20 -8.73 34.83 18.66
C LEU A 20 -7.79 34.66 17.47
N GLU A 21 -7.94 35.51 16.45
CA GLU A 21 -7.07 35.55 15.29
C GLU A 21 -5.64 35.99 15.68
N TYR A 22 -5.52 37.04 16.48
CA TYR A 22 -4.25 37.53 17.01
C TYR A 22 -3.54 36.48 17.87
N GLU A 23 -4.24 35.85 18.81
CA GLU A 23 -3.69 34.79 19.66
C GLU A 23 -3.25 33.58 18.81
N GLY A 24 -4.06 33.18 17.83
CA GLY A 24 -3.71 32.14 16.87
C GLY A 24 -2.49 32.47 16.03
N TRP A 25 -2.38 33.70 15.52
CA TRP A 25 -1.21 34.18 14.77
C TRP A 25 0.06 34.19 15.61
N LYS A 26 -0.01 34.68 16.85
CA LYS A 26 1.11 34.68 17.79
C LYS A 26 1.59 33.27 18.11
N ALA A 27 0.65 32.36 18.42
CA ALA A 27 0.96 30.96 18.67
C ALA A 27 1.62 30.27 17.46
N ARG A 28 1.16 30.57 16.23
CA ARG A 28 1.79 30.06 15.00
C ARG A 28 3.25 30.52 14.87
N ASN A 29 3.53 31.81 15.06
CA ASN A 29 4.90 32.33 14.98
C ASN A 29 5.84 31.71 16.02
N LEU A 30 5.37 31.54 17.26
CA LEU A 30 6.15 30.85 18.31
C LEU A 30 6.40 29.38 17.98
N LYS A 31 5.41 28.66 17.41
CA LYS A 31 5.57 27.27 16.96
C LYS A 31 6.58 27.16 15.81
N VAL A 32 6.59 28.12 14.88
CA VAL A 32 7.57 28.17 13.77
C VAL A 32 8.99 28.34 14.33
N LEU A 33 9.18 29.24 15.31
CA LEU A 33 10.47 29.40 16.00
C LEU A 33 10.88 28.15 16.77
N GLN A 34 9.93 27.53 17.48
CA GLN A 34 10.15 26.27 18.20
C GLN A 34 10.58 25.14 17.26
N ALA A 35 9.91 24.99 16.12
CA ALA A 35 10.22 23.97 15.13
C ALA A 35 11.63 24.15 14.53
N GLY A 36 11.98 25.36 14.11
CA GLY A 36 13.29 25.65 13.51
C GLY A 36 14.45 25.62 14.50
N LEU A 37 14.28 26.11 15.72
CA LEU A 37 15.40 26.30 16.67
C LEU A 37 15.53 25.19 17.70
N LEU A 38 14.45 24.48 18.05
CA LEU A 38 14.47 23.43 19.08
C LEU A 38 14.36 22.03 18.47
N HIS A 39 13.43 21.82 17.55
CA HIS A 39 13.17 20.48 17.01
C HIS A 39 14.07 20.12 15.83
N HIS A 40 14.31 21.06 14.93
CA HIS A 40 15.07 20.83 13.71
C HIS A 40 16.10 21.94 13.44
N PRO A 41 17.01 22.24 14.38
CA PRO A 41 18.10 23.18 14.12
C PRO A 41 19.13 22.60 13.13
N LEU A 42 19.83 23.47 12.42
CA LEU A 42 20.97 23.09 11.57
C LEU A 42 22.07 22.39 12.38
N VAL A 43 22.34 22.90 13.59
CA VAL A 43 23.31 22.34 14.52
C VAL A 43 22.56 21.67 15.68
N PRO A 44 22.76 20.37 15.93
CA PRO A 44 22.11 19.67 17.04
C PRO A 44 22.37 20.35 18.39
N LEU A 45 21.34 20.37 19.25
CA LEU A 45 21.43 20.95 20.59
C LEU A 45 22.03 19.94 21.58
N ASP A 46 22.92 20.40 22.44
CA ASP A 46 23.33 19.64 23.63
C ASP A 46 22.24 19.66 24.69
N LYS A 47 22.11 18.57 25.45
CA LYS A 47 21.09 18.41 26.50
C LYS A 47 21.22 19.42 27.65
N SER A 48 22.37 20.09 27.78
CA SER A 48 22.66 21.10 28.81
C SER A 48 22.61 22.54 28.29
N ASP A 49 22.02 22.76 27.12
CA ASP A 49 21.97 24.08 26.50
C ASP A 49 20.97 25.01 27.20
N THR A 50 21.50 25.92 28.00
CA THR A 50 20.73 26.91 28.77
C THR A 50 19.84 27.81 27.91
N ALA A 51 20.17 28.07 26.64
CA ALA A 51 19.34 28.89 25.76
C ALA A 51 18.11 28.13 25.27
N SER A 52 18.28 26.83 24.96
CA SER A 52 17.20 25.92 24.60
C SER A 52 16.19 25.75 25.75
N GLU A 53 16.67 25.52 26.97
CA GLU A 53 15.81 25.39 28.17
C GLU A 53 15.04 26.68 28.45
N ARG A 54 15.69 27.84 28.36
CA ARG A 54 15.05 29.15 28.53
C ARG A 54 13.99 29.41 27.47
N PHE A 55 14.23 29.01 26.22
CA PHE A 55 13.23 29.17 25.17
C PHE A 55 12.03 28.25 25.39
N HIS A 56 12.26 27.00 25.82
CA HIS A 56 11.19 26.09 26.21
C HIS A 56 10.33 26.66 27.35
N GLN A 57 10.96 27.19 28.39
CA GLN A 57 10.26 27.84 29.51
C GLN A 57 9.48 29.08 29.06
N PHE A 58 10.03 29.86 28.13
CA PHE A 58 9.34 31.01 27.57
C PHE A 58 8.07 30.59 26.81
N ILE A 59 8.13 29.53 26.00
CA ILE A 59 6.96 29.01 25.26
C ILE A 59 5.90 28.49 26.24
N VAL A 60 6.28 27.74 27.27
CA VAL A 60 5.32 27.27 28.29
C VAL A 60 4.67 28.44 29.02
N GLY A 61 5.47 29.44 29.41
CA GLY A 61 4.95 30.67 30.01
C GLY A 61 4.08 31.50 29.05
N ALA A 62 4.30 31.41 27.73
CA ALA A 62 3.49 32.06 26.71
C ALA A 62 2.07 31.52 26.63
N SER A 63 1.92 30.21 26.90
CA SER A 63 0.61 29.55 26.94
C SER A 63 -0.19 29.93 28.19
N ASP A 64 0.48 30.22 29.31
CA ASP A 64 -0.16 30.54 30.59
C ASP A 64 -0.37 32.05 30.82
N ARG A 65 0.40 32.91 30.14
CA ARG A 65 0.38 34.37 30.30
C ARG A 65 0.28 35.07 28.95
N SER A 66 -0.56 36.10 28.84
CA SER A 66 -0.67 36.91 27.61
C SER A 66 0.65 37.65 27.32
N ILE A 67 1.42 37.14 26.36
CA ILE A 67 2.61 37.85 25.84
C ILE A 67 2.17 39.09 25.06
N VAL A 68 2.79 40.22 25.36
CA VAL A 68 2.58 41.49 24.65
C VAL A 68 3.54 41.57 23.46
N THR A 69 3.01 41.63 22.24
CA THR A 69 3.81 41.84 21.01
C THR A 69 4.20 43.30 20.82
N GLY A 70 5.09 43.59 19.86
CA GLY A 70 5.61 44.94 19.64
C GLY A 70 6.97 45.21 20.32
N LYS A 71 7.29 46.47 20.58
CA LYS A 71 8.48 46.88 21.36
C LYS A 71 8.28 46.69 22.87
N SER A 72 7.95 45.47 23.28
CA SER A 72 7.72 45.10 24.69
C SER A 72 8.98 44.51 25.33
N SER A 73 9.01 44.45 26.67
CA SER A 73 10.06 43.72 27.41
C SER A 73 10.08 42.23 27.07
N ASP A 74 8.92 41.65 26.76
CA ASP A 74 8.79 40.23 26.43
C ASP A 74 9.45 39.91 25.09
N MET A 75 9.32 40.79 24.10
CA MET A 75 10.00 40.65 22.81
C MET A 75 11.51 40.86 22.93
N GLN A 76 11.97 41.78 23.79
CA GLN A 76 13.41 41.95 24.07
C GLN A 76 14.00 40.73 24.77
N LEU A 77 13.26 40.15 25.73
CA LEU A 77 13.62 38.90 26.39
C LEU A 77 13.71 37.76 25.37
N LEU A 78 12.70 37.61 24.51
CA LEU A 78 12.70 36.61 23.45
C LEU A 78 13.90 36.78 22.52
N CYS A 79 14.23 38.00 22.07
CA CYS A 79 15.43 38.26 21.26
C CYS A 79 16.70 37.76 21.94
N SER A 80 16.87 38.09 23.23
CA SER A 80 18.06 37.72 23.98
C SER A 80 18.22 36.20 24.12
N ILE A 81 17.10 35.47 24.17
CA ILE A 81 17.07 34.01 24.22
C ILE A 81 17.38 33.41 22.84
N LEU A 82 16.84 33.99 21.76
CA LEU A 82 16.95 33.44 20.41
C LEU A 82 18.29 33.72 19.73
N LEU A 83 18.92 34.88 19.97
CA LEU A 83 20.23 35.25 19.41
C LEU A 83 21.30 34.14 19.52
N PRO A 84 21.56 33.55 20.70
CA PRO A 84 22.53 32.46 20.83
C PRO A 84 22.08 31.14 20.17
N LEU A 85 20.78 30.96 19.89
CA LEU A 85 20.27 29.81 19.15
C LEU A 85 20.46 29.99 17.63
N THR A 86 20.29 31.22 17.13
CA THR A 86 20.25 31.52 15.69
C THR A 86 21.63 31.70 15.06
N TYR A 87 22.66 32.09 15.81
CA TYR A 87 24.01 32.40 15.27
C TYR A 87 25.06 31.31 15.55
N ARG A 88 24.62 30.05 15.72
CA ARG A 88 25.53 28.92 15.95
C ARG A 88 26.21 28.49 14.67
N SER A 89 27.48 28.14 14.77
CA SER A 89 28.28 27.58 13.68
C SER A 89 28.68 26.14 13.99
N LEU A 90 28.87 25.33 12.94
CA LEU A 90 29.47 23.99 13.04
C LEU A 90 30.88 24.02 13.67
N ASP A 91 31.62 25.12 13.53
CA ASP A 91 33.01 25.23 14.00
C ASP A 91 33.13 25.81 15.42
N GLY A 92 32.01 26.10 16.10
CA GLY A 92 31.99 26.69 17.45
C GLY A 92 32.47 28.16 17.52
N ARG A 93 32.97 28.73 16.43
CA ARG A 93 33.16 30.18 16.28
C ARG A 93 31.84 30.80 15.82
N GLY A 94 31.36 31.82 16.51
CA GLY A 94 30.11 32.52 16.17
C GLY A 94 30.01 32.79 14.67
N SER A 95 28.88 32.41 14.07
CA SER A 95 28.58 32.68 12.67
C SER A 95 28.06 34.12 12.56
N ASP A 96 28.48 34.88 11.54
CA ASP A 96 27.82 36.14 11.19
C ASP A 96 26.49 35.89 10.44
N THR A 97 26.23 34.63 10.10
CA THR A 97 25.03 34.15 9.40
C THR A 97 23.98 33.64 10.38
N CYS A 98 22.73 33.99 10.12
CA CYS A 98 21.59 33.65 10.96
C CYS A 98 20.92 32.36 10.45
N HIS A 99 21.03 31.28 11.22
CA HIS A 99 20.61 29.91 10.87
C HIS A 99 19.28 29.48 11.50
N TRP A 100 18.27 30.37 11.53
CA TRP A 100 17.03 30.10 12.26
C TRP A 100 16.09 29.09 11.56
N ALA A 101 16.25 28.94 10.24
CA ALA A 101 15.48 28.05 9.38
C ALA A 101 16.41 27.35 8.38
N ASP A 102 17.51 26.81 8.88
CA ASP A 102 18.52 26.14 8.03
C ASP A 102 18.52 24.62 8.23
N GLY A 103 17.75 24.13 9.20
CA GLY A 103 17.60 22.70 9.41
C GLY A 103 16.78 22.04 8.31
N PHE A 104 17.36 21.03 7.68
CA PHE A 104 16.79 20.38 6.51
C PHE A 104 15.34 19.85 6.72
N PRO A 105 14.99 19.16 7.83
CA PRO A 105 13.61 18.70 8.04
C PRO A 105 12.58 19.83 8.14
N PHE A 106 12.98 20.96 8.75
CA PHE A 106 12.12 22.12 8.88
C PHE A 106 11.88 22.80 7.53
N ASN A 107 12.93 22.96 6.73
CA ASN A 107 12.82 23.53 5.39
C ASN A 107 11.96 22.68 4.46
N LEU A 108 12.08 21.36 4.55
CA LEU A 108 11.22 20.44 3.82
C LEU A 108 9.75 20.60 4.22
N HIS A 109 9.46 20.79 5.52
CA HIS A 109 8.10 21.01 5.99
C HIS A 109 7.53 22.36 5.54
N LEU A 110 8.34 23.44 5.59
CA LEU A 110 7.95 24.74 5.03
C LEU A 110 7.65 24.61 3.53
N TYR A 111 8.48 23.87 2.81
CA TYR A 111 8.30 23.63 1.38
C TYR A 111 7.02 22.84 1.08
N GLN A 112 6.72 21.82 1.88
CA GLN A 112 5.48 21.08 1.77
C GLN A 112 4.26 21.99 1.95
N MET A 113 4.26 22.87 2.96
CA MET A 113 3.16 23.84 3.17
C MET A 113 3.00 24.80 1.99
N LEU A 114 4.09 25.20 1.33
CA LEU A 114 4.01 26.05 0.13
C LEU A 114 3.33 25.31 -1.04
N LEU A 115 3.69 24.05 -1.24
CA LEU A 115 3.09 23.21 -2.29
C LEU A 115 1.61 22.88 -2.01
N GLU A 116 1.19 22.85 -0.74
CA GLU A 116 -0.23 22.67 -0.39
C GLU A 116 -1.12 23.82 -0.90
N ILE A 117 -0.56 24.99 -1.20
CA ILE A 117 -1.27 26.14 -1.79
C ILE A 117 -1.71 25.86 -3.23
N CYS A 118 -1.08 24.91 -3.92
CA CYS A 118 -1.46 24.49 -5.28
C CYS A 118 -2.82 23.77 -5.33
N PHE A 119 -3.45 23.50 -4.18
CA PHE A 119 -4.71 22.79 -4.08
C PHE A 119 -5.77 23.65 -3.40
N ASN A 120 -7.00 23.58 -3.89
CA ASN A 120 -8.12 24.33 -3.32
C ASN A 120 -8.37 23.93 -1.85
N SER A 121 -8.62 24.93 -1.00
CA SER A 121 -8.78 24.77 0.46
C SER A 121 -10.08 24.07 0.86
N ASN A 122 -11.05 23.96 -0.05
CA ASN A 122 -12.23 23.13 0.14
C ASN A 122 -11.85 21.65 -0.07
N ILE A 123 -11.69 20.95 1.05
CA ILE A 123 -11.38 19.51 1.17
C ILE A 123 -12.28 18.62 0.28
N ALA A 124 -13.48 19.09 -0.07
CA ALA A 124 -14.43 18.37 -0.91
C ALA A 124 -14.09 18.40 -2.41
N GLU A 125 -13.39 19.43 -2.89
CA GLU A 125 -13.02 19.53 -4.30
C GLU A 125 -11.63 18.99 -4.55
N GLY A 126 -10.64 19.22 -3.66
CA GLY A 126 -9.30 18.61 -3.81
C GLY A 126 -8.49 19.07 -5.04
N ALA A 127 -9.16 19.72 -5.99
CA ALA A 127 -8.65 20.09 -7.30
C ALA A 127 -7.41 20.97 -7.22
N MET A 128 -6.51 20.72 -8.16
CA MET A 128 -5.44 21.65 -8.48
C MET A 128 -6.03 22.98 -8.95
N ILE A 129 -5.38 24.08 -8.55
CA ILE A 129 -5.74 25.41 -9.04
C ILE A 129 -5.41 25.52 -10.54
N ASP A 130 -6.20 26.29 -11.28
CA ASP A 130 -6.02 26.48 -12.73
C ASP A 130 -4.65 27.09 -13.07
N GLU A 131 -4.11 27.94 -12.20
CA GLU A 131 -2.80 28.60 -12.37
C GLU A 131 -1.64 27.89 -11.66
N ILE A 132 -1.68 26.56 -11.54
CA ILE A 132 -0.67 25.80 -10.81
C ILE A 132 0.76 26.08 -11.30
N ASP A 133 0.97 26.20 -12.61
CA ASP A 133 2.29 26.52 -13.18
C ASP A 133 2.83 27.87 -12.69
N GLN A 134 1.96 28.89 -12.61
CA GLN A 134 2.36 30.22 -12.14
C GLN A 134 2.73 30.20 -10.66
N VAL A 135 1.97 29.44 -9.86
CA VAL A 135 2.26 29.28 -8.43
C VAL A 135 3.54 28.48 -8.21
N LEU A 136 3.77 27.41 -8.97
CA LEU A 136 5.00 26.63 -8.91
C LEU A 136 6.22 27.49 -9.30
N GLU A 137 6.12 28.36 -10.30
CA GLU A 137 7.18 29.31 -10.66
C GLU A 137 7.49 30.32 -9.53
N LEU A 138 6.48 30.73 -8.76
CA LEU A 138 6.71 31.55 -7.56
C LEU A 138 7.37 30.75 -6.44
N ILE A 139 6.94 29.51 -6.22
CA ILE A 139 7.50 28.61 -5.21
C ILE A 139 8.96 28.28 -5.53
N LYS A 140 9.32 28.08 -6.81
CA LYS A 140 10.71 27.83 -7.25
C LYS A 140 11.69 28.92 -6.81
N LYS A 141 11.24 30.17 -6.67
CA LYS A 141 12.09 31.27 -6.17
C LYS A 141 12.55 31.07 -4.72
N THR A 142 11.89 30.19 -3.97
CA THR A 142 12.23 29.87 -2.58
C THR A 142 13.31 28.76 -2.47
N TRP A 143 13.64 28.09 -3.56
CA TRP A 143 14.55 26.93 -3.57
C TRP A 143 15.93 27.23 -2.99
N ALA A 144 16.54 28.34 -3.40
CA ALA A 144 17.86 28.74 -2.89
C ALA A 144 17.86 29.03 -1.38
N ILE A 145 16.72 29.46 -0.83
CA ILE A 145 16.56 29.77 0.59
C ILE A 145 16.32 28.49 1.39
N LEU A 146 15.48 27.60 0.88
CA LEU A 146 15.08 26.36 1.57
C LEU A 146 16.05 25.19 1.33
N GLY A 147 17.02 25.34 0.43
CA GLY A 147 17.93 24.26 0.04
C GLY A 147 17.26 23.17 -0.79
N ILE A 148 16.24 23.54 -1.57
CA ILE A 148 15.49 22.61 -2.43
C ILE A 148 16.09 22.62 -3.83
N ASN A 149 16.26 21.44 -4.41
CA ASN A 149 16.64 21.25 -5.80
C ASN A 149 15.47 20.62 -6.58
N GLN A 150 15.64 20.44 -7.90
CA GLN A 150 14.61 19.86 -8.75
C GLN A 150 14.20 18.45 -8.29
N SER A 151 15.15 17.59 -7.91
CA SER A 151 14.85 16.22 -7.50
C SER A 151 14.05 16.15 -6.19
N LEU A 152 14.41 16.96 -5.19
CA LEU A 152 13.63 17.10 -3.96
C LEU A 152 12.25 17.69 -4.22
N HIS A 153 12.13 18.64 -5.16
CA HIS A 153 10.83 19.16 -5.57
C HIS A 153 9.94 18.06 -6.15
N ASN A 154 10.44 17.31 -7.15
CA ASN A 154 9.70 16.23 -7.79
C ASN A 154 9.19 15.22 -6.74
N LEU A 155 10.05 14.89 -5.77
CA LEU A 155 9.72 13.98 -4.68
C LEU A 155 8.64 14.53 -3.73
N CYS A 156 8.77 15.78 -3.29
CA CYS A 156 7.77 16.44 -2.43
C CYS A 156 6.44 16.61 -3.15
N PHE A 157 6.47 16.98 -4.43
CA PHE A 157 5.29 17.20 -5.24
C PHE A 157 4.54 15.88 -5.48
N THR A 158 5.25 14.79 -5.81
CA THR A 158 4.69 13.43 -5.89
C THR A 158 4.00 13.03 -4.58
N TRP A 159 4.64 13.30 -3.43
CA TRP A 159 4.05 13.00 -2.13
C TRP A 159 2.76 13.77 -1.86
N ILE A 160 2.72 15.07 -2.16
CA ILE A 160 1.54 15.90 -1.89
C ILE A 160 0.38 15.53 -2.81
N LEU A 161 0.65 15.30 -4.09
CA LEU A 161 -0.36 14.80 -5.04
C LEU A 161 -0.96 13.49 -4.53
N PHE A 162 -0.11 12.54 -4.11
CA PHE A 162 -0.55 11.26 -3.56
C PHE A 162 -1.35 11.44 -2.26
N HIS A 163 -0.88 12.28 -1.34
CA HIS A 163 -1.54 12.53 -0.06
C HIS A 163 -2.91 13.18 -0.25
N LYS A 164 -3.04 14.12 -1.19
CA LYS A 164 -4.31 14.75 -1.56
C LYS A 164 -5.28 13.74 -2.15
N PHE A 165 -4.82 12.92 -3.10
CA PHE A 165 -5.63 11.83 -3.65
C PHE A 165 -6.10 10.82 -2.59
N ALA A 166 -5.22 10.44 -1.66
CA ALA A 166 -5.56 9.53 -0.57
C ALA A 166 -6.58 10.15 0.40
N ALA A 167 -6.55 11.47 0.60
CA ALA A 167 -7.44 12.20 1.49
C ALA A 167 -8.82 12.49 0.87
N THR A 168 -8.92 12.72 -0.45
CA THR A 168 -10.17 13.08 -1.16
C THR A 168 -11.07 11.89 -1.47
N MET A 169 -10.92 10.76 -0.76
CA MET A 169 -11.65 9.52 -0.97
C MET A 169 -11.62 8.98 -2.41
N GLN A 170 -10.63 9.37 -3.22
CA GLN A 170 -10.46 8.95 -4.62
C GLN A 170 -11.52 9.54 -5.58
N VAL A 171 -12.00 10.76 -5.31
CA VAL A 171 -12.94 11.45 -6.22
C VAL A 171 -12.22 12.05 -7.43
N GLU A 172 -10.95 12.44 -7.28
CA GLU A 172 -10.16 13.06 -8.35
C GLU A 172 -9.16 12.09 -8.97
N ASN A 173 -9.55 11.54 -10.11
CA ASN A 173 -8.76 10.53 -10.82
C ASN A 173 -7.53 11.12 -11.50
N ASP A 174 -7.61 12.38 -11.93
CA ASP A 174 -6.53 13.08 -12.63
C ASP A 174 -5.29 13.22 -11.74
N LEU A 175 -5.46 13.36 -10.42
CA LEU A 175 -4.35 13.40 -9.47
C LEU A 175 -3.53 12.12 -9.47
N VAL A 176 -4.16 10.94 -9.63
CA VAL A 176 -3.44 9.66 -9.62
C VAL A 176 -2.60 9.48 -10.88
N PHE A 177 -3.15 9.90 -12.02
CA PHE A 177 -2.39 9.91 -13.27
C PHE A 177 -1.21 10.87 -13.18
N GLU A 178 -1.38 12.02 -12.54
CA GLU A 178 -0.29 12.95 -12.31
C GLU A 178 0.78 12.34 -11.38
N VAL A 179 0.40 11.66 -10.29
CA VAL A 179 1.35 10.89 -9.46
C VAL A 179 2.10 9.85 -10.30
N ASP A 180 1.39 9.08 -11.13
CA ASP A 180 1.98 8.04 -11.97
C ASP A 180 2.97 8.60 -13.02
N ASN A 181 2.72 9.81 -13.52
CA ASN A 181 3.62 10.56 -14.38
C ASN A 181 4.84 11.10 -13.62
N GLN A 182 4.62 11.75 -12.47
CA GLN A 182 5.69 12.29 -11.63
C GLN A 182 6.66 11.21 -11.13
N LEU A 183 6.18 9.98 -10.92
CA LEU A 183 7.03 8.84 -10.59
C LEU A 183 8.05 8.46 -11.68
N ILE A 184 7.80 8.82 -12.95
CA ILE A 184 8.78 8.63 -14.02
C ILE A 184 9.98 9.57 -13.81
N GLU A 185 9.71 10.83 -13.46
CA GLU A 185 10.76 11.81 -13.14
C GLU A 185 11.50 11.40 -11.85
N VAL A 186 10.78 10.97 -10.81
CA VAL A 186 11.40 10.47 -9.56
C VAL A 186 12.29 9.25 -9.83
N ALA A 187 11.90 8.35 -10.73
CA ALA A 187 12.74 7.22 -11.12
C ALA A 187 14.05 7.65 -11.81
N ASN A 188 13.99 8.70 -12.63
CA ASN A 188 15.18 9.28 -13.27
C ASN A 188 16.08 9.97 -12.24
N ASP A 189 15.48 10.76 -11.34
CA ASP A 189 16.18 11.49 -10.28
C ASP A 189 16.88 10.56 -9.29
N ALA A 190 16.25 9.44 -8.92
CA ALA A 190 16.83 8.42 -8.05
C ALA A 190 18.08 7.77 -8.66
N LYS A 191 18.16 7.67 -10.00
CA LYS A 191 19.34 7.14 -10.69
C LYS A 191 20.47 8.17 -10.77
N ALA A 192 20.13 9.45 -10.84
CA ALA A 192 21.08 10.54 -10.99
C ALA A 192 21.64 11.06 -9.65
N THR A 193 20.87 10.95 -8.57
CA THR A 193 21.18 11.53 -7.26
C THR A 193 21.83 10.50 -6.35
N GLN A 194 22.95 10.86 -5.69
CA GLN A 194 23.62 10.04 -4.68
C GLN A 194 23.55 10.67 -3.27
N ASP A 195 22.62 11.59 -3.05
CA ASP A 195 22.45 12.26 -1.77
C ASP A 195 21.75 11.32 -0.75
N PRO A 196 22.38 10.97 0.37
CA PRO A 196 21.77 10.10 1.38
C PRO A 196 20.51 10.70 2.02
N ALA A 197 20.39 12.02 2.08
CA ALA A 197 19.17 12.67 2.57
C ALA A 197 18.00 12.45 1.60
N TYR A 198 18.27 12.48 0.30
CA TYR A 198 17.30 12.19 -0.75
C TYR A 198 16.83 10.73 -0.68
N SER A 199 17.73 9.75 -0.67
CA SER A 199 17.37 8.31 -0.64
C SER A 199 16.55 7.96 0.61
N LYS A 200 16.84 8.57 1.75
CA LYS A 200 16.04 8.38 2.97
C LYS A 200 14.60 8.89 2.83
N ILE A 201 14.40 10.07 2.25
CA ILE A 201 13.07 10.64 2.01
C ILE A 201 12.34 9.80 0.95
N LEU A 202 13.03 9.45 -0.13
CA LEU A 202 12.52 8.61 -1.21
C LEU A 202 11.98 7.30 -0.66
N SER A 203 12.79 6.55 0.08
CA SER A 203 12.40 5.28 0.69
C SER A 203 11.17 5.41 1.60
N SER A 204 11.10 6.48 2.40
CA SER A 204 9.94 6.76 3.27
C SER A 204 8.65 7.01 2.48
N ILE A 205 8.73 7.79 1.39
CA ILE A 205 7.58 8.10 0.54
C ILE A 205 7.13 6.86 -0.23
N LEU A 206 8.07 6.15 -0.88
CA LEU A 206 7.77 4.94 -1.64
C LEU A 206 7.15 3.87 -0.74
N THR A 207 7.69 3.63 0.45
CA THR A 207 7.11 2.67 1.42
C THR A 207 5.67 3.04 1.80
N SER A 208 5.39 4.34 1.95
CA SER A 208 4.03 4.82 2.28
C SER A 208 3.06 4.59 1.12
N ILE A 209 3.49 4.84 -0.13
CA ILE A 209 2.68 4.60 -1.32
C ILE A 209 2.45 3.10 -1.56
N ILE A 210 3.50 2.29 -1.44
CA ILE A 210 3.44 0.82 -1.54
C ILE A 210 2.47 0.28 -0.49
N GLY A 211 2.67 0.60 0.78
CA GLY A 211 1.81 0.10 1.86
C GLY A 211 0.35 0.55 1.74
N TRP A 212 0.07 1.67 1.06
CA TRP A 212 -1.30 2.09 0.77
C TRP A 212 -1.90 1.36 -0.43
N THR A 213 -1.14 1.17 -1.51
CA THR A 213 -1.60 0.45 -2.71
C THR A 213 -1.79 -1.05 -2.41
N GLU A 214 -0.88 -1.67 -1.68
CA GLU A 214 -0.93 -3.07 -1.27
C GLU A 214 -2.20 -3.42 -0.49
N LYS A 215 -2.66 -2.54 0.42
CA LYS A 215 -3.92 -2.77 1.16
C LYS A 215 -5.13 -3.01 0.26
N LYS A 216 -5.13 -2.45 -0.95
CA LYS A 216 -6.19 -2.60 -1.94
C LYS A 216 -5.92 -3.73 -2.92
N LEU A 217 -4.64 -3.94 -3.29
CA LEU A 217 -4.25 -4.97 -4.26
C LEU A 217 -4.19 -6.37 -3.67
N ILE A 218 -3.80 -6.54 -2.41
CA ILE A 218 -3.74 -7.84 -1.72
C ILE A 218 -5.11 -8.53 -1.63
N ALA A 219 -6.20 -7.75 -1.65
CA ALA A 219 -7.59 -8.22 -1.70
C ALA A 219 -8.38 -7.49 -2.81
N TYR A 220 -7.80 -7.38 -4.01
CA TYR A 220 -8.43 -6.65 -5.12
C TYR A 220 -9.82 -7.21 -5.49
N HIS A 221 -10.10 -8.49 -5.22
CA HIS A 221 -11.41 -9.09 -5.46
C HIS A 221 -12.54 -8.46 -4.63
N ASP A 222 -12.21 -7.88 -3.47
CA ASP A 222 -13.15 -7.19 -2.57
C ASP A 222 -13.24 -5.69 -2.88
N THR A 223 -12.14 -5.12 -3.36
CA THR A 223 -12.00 -3.68 -3.61
C THR A 223 -12.52 -3.28 -4.99
N PHE A 224 -12.29 -4.13 -6.00
CA PHE A 224 -12.59 -3.82 -7.39
C PHE A 224 -13.71 -4.68 -7.97
N ASN A 225 -14.55 -4.03 -8.77
CA ASN A 225 -15.68 -4.58 -9.49
C ASN A 225 -15.75 -3.91 -10.88
N GLN A 226 -16.73 -4.30 -11.68
CA GLN A 226 -16.84 -3.80 -13.06
C GLN A 226 -17.02 -2.27 -13.17
N SER A 227 -17.50 -1.60 -12.12
CA SER A 227 -17.70 -0.14 -12.12
C SER A 227 -16.45 0.68 -11.82
N ASN A 228 -15.43 0.08 -11.20
CA ASN A 228 -14.23 0.78 -10.74
C ASN A 228 -12.93 0.10 -11.23
N ILE A 229 -13.06 -0.76 -12.23
CA ILE A 229 -11.97 -1.61 -12.75
C ILE A 229 -10.86 -0.80 -13.43
N GLU A 230 -11.20 0.33 -14.04
CA GLU A 230 -10.25 1.23 -14.69
C GLU A 230 -9.21 1.77 -13.70
N TYR A 231 -9.61 1.97 -12.44
CA TYR A 231 -8.71 2.40 -11.38
C TYR A 231 -7.72 1.33 -10.99
N MET A 232 -8.08 0.04 -11.08
CA MET A 232 -7.17 -1.04 -10.74
C MET A 232 -5.87 -0.95 -11.54
N GLN A 233 -5.95 -0.58 -12.82
CA GLN A 233 -4.78 -0.40 -13.66
C GLN A 233 -3.83 0.67 -13.10
N VAL A 234 -4.37 1.80 -12.66
CA VAL A 234 -3.56 2.91 -12.12
C VAL A 234 -2.92 2.51 -10.80
N PHE A 235 -3.65 1.81 -9.94
CA PHE A 235 -3.15 1.34 -8.65
C PHE A 235 -2.04 0.30 -8.82
N VAL A 236 -2.19 -0.61 -9.78
CA VAL A 236 -1.16 -1.58 -10.13
C VAL A 236 0.07 -0.87 -10.70
N SER A 237 -0.11 0.08 -11.62
CA SER A 237 1.00 0.89 -12.16
C SER A 237 1.77 1.60 -11.05
N LEU A 238 1.04 2.26 -10.14
CA LEU A 238 1.59 2.97 -9.00
C LEU A 238 2.40 2.05 -8.08
N GLY A 239 1.82 0.91 -7.68
CA GLY A 239 2.48 -0.06 -6.82
C GLY A 239 3.73 -0.68 -7.47
N VAL A 240 3.67 -1.04 -8.75
CA VAL A 240 4.80 -1.63 -9.47
C VAL A 240 5.92 -0.62 -9.69
N LYS A 241 5.61 0.61 -10.14
CA LYS A 241 6.63 1.66 -10.34
C LYS A 241 7.33 2.02 -9.04
N THR A 242 6.57 2.22 -7.96
CA THR A 242 7.15 2.58 -6.66
C THR A 242 8.03 1.48 -6.09
N ALA A 243 7.59 0.22 -6.16
CA ALA A 243 8.39 -0.93 -5.74
C ALA A 243 9.65 -1.09 -6.60
N LYS A 244 9.55 -0.89 -7.92
CA LYS A 244 10.70 -0.93 -8.83
C LYS A 244 11.73 0.14 -8.47
N ILE A 245 11.31 1.39 -8.23
CA ILE A 245 12.22 2.47 -7.82
C ILE A 245 12.88 2.13 -6.48
N GLN A 246 12.14 1.59 -5.51
CA GLN A 246 12.68 1.23 -4.19
C GLN A 246 13.74 0.13 -4.28
N VAL A 247 13.50 -0.91 -5.10
CA VAL A 247 14.48 -2.00 -5.29
C VAL A 247 15.70 -1.50 -6.04
N GLU A 248 15.52 -0.65 -7.06
CA GLU A 248 16.63 -0.07 -7.83
C GLU A 248 17.51 0.84 -6.95
N ASP A 249 16.91 1.68 -6.10
CA ASP A 249 17.64 2.54 -5.15
C ASP A 249 18.48 1.71 -4.16
N LEU A 250 17.90 0.65 -3.58
CA LEU A 250 18.63 -0.29 -2.72
C LEU A 250 19.73 -1.03 -3.50
N SER A 251 19.48 -1.43 -4.75
CA SER A 251 20.47 -2.15 -5.56
C SER A 251 21.69 -1.28 -5.91
N ASN A 252 21.50 0.03 -6.07
CA ASN A 252 22.58 0.98 -6.32
C ASN A 252 23.45 1.17 -5.07
N GLU A 253 22.88 1.07 -3.86
CA GLU A 253 23.64 1.08 -2.61
C GLU A 253 24.48 -0.20 -2.42
N TYR A 254 24.02 -1.36 -2.91
CA TYR A 254 24.64 -2.67 -2.65
C TYR A 254 25.25 -3.38 -3.87
N GLY A 255 25.23 -2.78 -5.08
CA GLY A 255 25.91 -3.29 -6.28
C GLY A 255 25.29 -4.52 -6.95
N TRP A 256 23.96 -4.66 -6.94
CA TRP A 256 23.25 -5.83 -7.51
C TRP A 256 23.01 -5.70 -9.03
N LYS A 257 22.98 -6.84 -9.76
CA LYS A 257 22.98 -6.87 -11.24
C LYS A 257 21.59 -6.63 -11.86
N LYS A 258 21.58 -5.79 -12.90
CA LYS A 258 20.48 -5.24 -13.70
C LYS A 258 19.65 -6.25 -14.55
N GLY A 259 19.71 -7.54 -14.28
CA GLY A 259 19.10 -8.60 -15.10
C GLY A 259 17.66 -8.99 -14.72
N GLU A 260 17.17 -8.55 -13.56
CA GLU A 260 15.91 -9.01 -12.93
C GLU A 260 14.76 -7.98 -13.01
N GLU A 261 14.89 -6.92 -13.81
CA GLU A 261 13.89 -5.82 -13.84
C GLU A 261 12.47 -6.26 -14.27
N THR A 262 12.36 -7.23 -15.19
CA THR A 262 11.07 -7.83 -15.60
C THR A 262 10.52 -8.83 -14.58
N ASP A 263 11.40 -9.45 -13.79
CA ASP A 263 11.03 -10.46 -12.80
C ASP A 263 10.39 -9.82 -11.56
N ILE A 264 10.88 -8.64 -11.13
CA ILE A 264 10.34 -7.95 -9.95
C ILE A 264 8.85 -7.59 -10.17
N SER A 265 8.51 -7.04 -11.33
CA SER A 265 7.12 -6.72 -11.65
C SER A 265 6.25 -7.97 -11.69
N CYS A 266 6.74 -9.06 -12.28
CA CYS A 266 6.03 -10.34 -12.29
C CYS A 266 5.81 -10.88 -10.86
N SER A 267 6.86 -10.93 -10.04
CA SER A 267 6.80 -11.48 -8.68
C SER A 267 5.84 -10.71 -7.75
N ILE A 268 5.77 -9.39 -7.87
CA ILE A 268 4.84 -8.55 -7.10
C ILE A 268 3.40 -8.85 -7.50
N ILE A 269 3.13 -8.92 -8.80
CA ILE A 269 1.79 -9.23 -9.32
C ILE A 269 1.38 -10.66 -8.96
N ASP A 270 2.29 -11.61 -9.06
CA ASP A 270 2.08 -13.00 -8.61
C ASP A 270 1.65 -13.04 -7.13
N SER A 271 2.35 -12.30 -6.26
CA SER A 271 1.99 -12.17 -4.84
C SER A 271 0.58 -11.60 -4.64
N TYR A 272 0.22 -10.53 -5.38
CA TYR A 272 -1.11 -9.92 -5.29
C TYR A 272 -2.22 -10.86 -5.78
N ILE A 273 -2.04 -11.54 -6.91
CA ILE A 273 -2.98 -12.53 -7.45
C ILE A 273 -3.18 -13.66 -6.44
N ARG A 274 -2.08 -14.26 -5.98
CA ARG A 274 -2.12 -15.39 -5.04
C ARG A 274 -2.82 -15.00 -3.73
N SER A 275 -2.50 -13.83 -3.17
CA SER A 275 -3.12 -13.38 -1.92
C SER A 275 -4.61 -13.05 -2.05
N SER A 276 -4.97 -12.34 -3.12
CA SER A 276 -6.35 -11.91 -3.38
C SER A 276 -7.27 -13.11 -3.61
N LEU A 277 -6.83 -14.10 -4.38
CA LEU A 277 -7.60 -15.31 -4.63
C LEU A 277 -7.70 -16.22 -3.41
N ARG A 278 -6.64 -16.36 -2.61
CA ARG A 278 -6.72 -17.09 -1.33
C ARG A 278 -7.74 -16.46 -0.39
N THR A 279 -7.78 -15.13 -0.33
CA THR A 279 -8.76 -14.38 0.47
C THR A 279 -10.18 -14.60 -0.07
N ALA A 280 -10.40 -14.45 -1.37
CA ALA A 280 -11.70 -14.68 -2.01
C ALA A 280 -12.20 -16.12 -1.84
N PHE A 281 -11.30 -17.10 -1.96
CA PHE A 281 -11.59 -18.52 -1.71
C PHE A 281 -12.03 -18.75 -0.26
N ALA A 282 -11.27 -18.25 0.71
CA ALA A 282 -11.59 -18.38 2.12
C ALA A 282 -12.94 -17.74 2.49
N GLN A 283 -13.31 -16.61 1.85
CA GLN A 283 -14.63 -16.00 2.02
C GLN A 283 -15.75 -16.88 1.47
N LYS A 284 -15.58 -17.45 0.26
CA LYS A 284 -16.57 -18.38 -0.32
C LYS A 284 -16.75 -19.62 0.54
N MET A 285 -15.66 -20.18 1.06
CA MET A 285 -15.67 -21.29 2.01
C MET A 285 -16.52 -20.96 3.25
N LYS A 286 -16.24 -19.84 3.92
CA LYS A 286 -16.98 -19.39 5.13
C LYS A 286 -18.46 -19.12 4.86
N GLN A 287 -18.78 -18.47 3.74
CA GLN A 287 -20.17 -18.24 3.33
C GLN A 287 -20.93 -19.55 3.16
N ARG A 288 -20.28 -20.56 2.59
CA ARG A 288 -20.88 -21.89 2.47
C ARG A 288 -21.02 -22.55 3.82
N GLU A 289 -19.99 -22.63 4.66
CA GLU A 289 -20.11 -23.22 6.00
C GLU A 289 -21.25 -22.64 6.84
N THR A 290 -21.45 -21.32 6.81
CA THR A 290 -22.55 -20.65 7.51
C THR A 290 -23.92 -20.98 6.91
N SER A 291 -24.04 -20.98 5.58
CA SER A 291 -25.27 -21.36 4.86
C SER A 291 -25.64 -22.83 5.07
N TRP A 292 -24.66 -23.71 5.16
CA TRP A 292 -24.85 -25.13 5.46
C TRP A 292 -25.37 -25.37 6.88
N ARG A 293 -24.90 -24.59 7.85
CA ARG A 293 -25.40 -24.66 9.23
C ARG A 293 -26.82 -24.11 9.39
N SER A 294 -27.28 -23.26 8.47
CA SER A 294 -28.60 -22.62 8.53
C SER A 294 -29.67 -23.24 7.62
N SER A 295 -29.29 -24.03 6.63
CA SER A 295 -30.21 -24.58 5.62
C SER A 295 -30.58 -26.04 5.90
N ILE A 296 -31.87 -26.35 5.85
CA ILE A 296 -32.45 -27.70 5.99
C ILE A 296 -32.29 -28.52 4.69
N ASP A 297 -31.86 -27.89 3.59
CA ASP A 297 -31.82 -28.50 2.26
C ASP A 297 -30.48 -29.21 2.00
N GLN A 298 -30.39 -30.48 2.43
CA GLN A 298 -29.18 -31.31 2.46
C GLN A 298 -28.83 -31.98 1.11
N ASN A 299 -29.45 -31.60 -0.01
CA ASN A 299 -29.47 -32.44 -1.20
C ASN A 299 -28.24 -32.34 -2.14
N THR A 300 -27.32 -31.40 -1.92
CA THR A 300 -26.12 -31.24 -2.78
C THR A 300 -24.89 -31.01 -1.92
N PRO A 301 -23.78 -31.76 -2.05
CA PRO A 301 -22.61 -31.64 -1.17
C PRO A 301 -21.90 -30.28 -1.21
N VAL A 302 -21.39 -29.80 -0.06
CA VAL A 302 -20.75 -28.47 0.11
C VAL A 302 -19.67 -28.23 -0.95
N LEU A 303 -18.79 -29.23 -1.11
CA LEU A 303 -17.63 -29.17 -2.00
C LEU A 303 -17.99 -29.17 -3.49
N SER A 304 -19.15 -29.72 -3.85
CA SER A 304 -19.65 -29.67 -5.23
C SER A 304 -20.11 -28.25 -5.59
N ILE A 305 -20.69 -27.54 -4.63
CA ILE A 305 -21.11 -26.15 -4.78
C ILE A 305 -19.88 -25.24 -4.75
N LEU A 306 -18.94 -25.50 -3.84
CA LEU A 306 -17.66 -24.79 -3.79
C LEU A 306 -16.91 -24.90 -5.12
N ALA A 307 -16.87 -26.09 -5.74
CA ALA A 307 -16.24 -26.26 -7.05
C ALA A 307 -16.84 -25.34 -8.12
N LYS A 308 -18.17 -25.20 -8.14
CA LYS A 308 -18.86 -24.28 -9.06
C LYS A 308 -18.53 -22.82 -8.76
N ASP A 309 -18.45 -22.43 -7.49
CA ASP A 309 -18.07 -21.07 -7.10
C ASP A 309 -16.63 -20.74 -7.48
N VAL A 310 -15.71 -21.69 -7.31
CA VAL A 310 -14.30 -21.55 -7.71
C VAL A 310 -14.19 -21.42 -9.23
N GLY A 311 -14.95 -22.21 -9.99
CA GLY A 311 -15.03 -22.07 -11.45
C GLY A 311 -15.56 -20.70 -11.88
N ALA A 312 -16.60 -20.20 -11.20
CA ALA A 312 -17.12 -18.85 -11.46
C ALA A 312 -16.10 -17.76 -11.10
N LEU A 313 -15.34 -17.94 -10.02
CA LEU A 313 -14.26 -17.03 -9.62
C LEU A 313 -13.13 -17.02 -10.67
N ALA A 314 -12.73 -18.17 -11.19
CA ALA A 314 -11.73 -18.28 -12.26
C ALA A 314 -12.18 -17.58 -13.56
N ILE A 315 -13.45 -17.72 -13.94
CA ILE A 315 -14.02 -17.02 -15.10
C ILE A 315 -14.01 -15.50 -14.87
N LYS A 316 -14.44 -15.05 -13.68
CA LYS A 316 -14.42 -13.63 -13.30
C LYS A 316 -13.01 -13.05 -13.39
N GLU A 317 -12.03 -13.76 -12.86
CA GLU A 317 -10.62 -13.37 -12.89
C GLU A 317 -10.11 -13.22 -14.32
N LYS A 318 -10.32 -14.25 -15.16
CA LYS A 318 -9.95 -14.24 -16.58
C LYS A 318 -10.56 -13.07 -17.36
N GLN A 319 -11.81 -12.73 -17.06
CA GLN A 319 -12.55 -11.71 -17.82
C GLN A 319 -12.27 -10.28 -17.36
N LEU A 320 -12.15 -10.05 -16.05
CA LEU A 320 -12.08 -8.69 -15.49
C LEU A 320 -10.67 -8.27 -15.14
N PHE A 321 -9.88 -9.15 -14.53
CA PHE A 321 -8.63 -8.78 -13.87
C PHE A 321 -7.40 -9.16 -14.70
N SER A 322 -7.40 -10.36 -15.28
CA SER A 322 -6.27 -10.84 -16.08
C SER A 322 -5.90 -9.93 -17.26
N PRO A 323 -6.82 -9.31 -18.02
CA PRO A 323 -6.45 -8.39 -19.11
C PRO A 323 -5.66 -7.16 -18.64
N ILE A 324 -5.88 -6.71 -17.40
CA ILE A 324 -5.16 -5.58 -16.80
C ILE A 324 -3.79 -6.04 -16.33
N LEU A 325 -3.75 -7.17 -15.59
CA LEU A 325 -2.54 -7.70 -14.98
C LEU A 325 -1.53 -8.23 -16.02
N LYS A 326 -2.00 -8.64 -17.21
CA LYS A 326 -1.17 -9.05 -18.35
C LYS A 326 -0.13 -8.02 -18.79
N LYS A 327 -0.35 -6.73 -18.50
CA LYS A 327 0.62 -5.67 -18.79
C LYS A 327 1.92 -5.81 -18.00
N TRP A 328 1.88 -6.48 -16.85
CA TRP A 328 3.01 -6.66 -15.94
C TRP A 328 3.39 -8.12 -15.72
N HIS A 329 2.43 -9.04 -15.88
CA HIS A 329 2.65 -10.48 -15.72
C HIS A 329 2.00 -11.24 -16.88
N PRO A 330 2.77 -11.80 -17.84
CA PRO A 330 2.23 -12.39 -19.06
C PRO A 330 1.26 -13.56 -18.79
N LEU A 331 1.49 -14.30 -17.70
CA LEU A 331 0.72 -15.48 -17.31
C LEU A 331 -0.25 -15.22 -16.13
N ALA A 332 -0.84 -14.02 -16.06
CA ALA A 332 -1.65 -13.61 -14.90
C ALA A 332 -2.87 -14.53 -14.65
N ALA A 333 -3.56 -14.98 -15.71
CA ALA A 333 -4.69 -15.88 -15.55
C ALA A 333 -4.23 -17.28 -15.14
N GLY A 334 -3.08 -17.73 -15.64
CA GLY A 334 -2.44 -19.00 -15.28
C GLY A 334 -2.10 -19.09 -13.79
N VAL A 335 -1.45 -18.07 -13.24
CA VAL A 335 -1.15 -17.97 -11.79
C VAL A 335 -2.43 -18.01 -10.96
N ALA A 336 -3.46 -17.31 -11.41
CA ALA A 336 -4.73 -17.27 -10.72
C ALA A 336 -5.39 -18.65 -10.62
N VAL A 337 -5.50 -19.35 -11.75
CA VAL A 337 -6.13 -20.68 -11.77
C VAL A 337 -5.28 -21.72 -11.04
N ALA A 338 -3.95 -21.62 -11.09
CA ALA A 338 -3.06 -22.47 -10.29
C ALA A 338 -3.28 -22.27 -8.79
N THR A 339 -3.50 -21.03 -8.35
CA THR A 339 -3.81 -20.71 -6.95
C THR A 339 -5.16 -21.30 -6.52
N LEU A 340 -6.19 -21.12 -7.33
CA LEU A 340 -7.53 -21.66 -7.05
C LEU A 340 -7.53 -23.19 -7.04
N HIS A 341 -6.80 -23.79 -7.97
CA HIS A 341 -6.60 -25.22 -8.05
C HIS A 341 -5.92 -25.76 -6.78
N PHE A 342 -4.83 -25.12 -6.33
CA PHE A 342 -4.17 -25.49 -5.09
C PHE A 342 -5.08 -25.38 -3.86
N CYS A 343 -5.86 -24.29 -3.75
CA CYS A 343 -6.77 -24.09 -2.62
C CYS A 343 -7.86 -25.17 -2.58
N TYR A 344 -8.49 -25.47 -3.73
CA TYR A 344 -9.52 -26.50 -3.80
C TYR A 344 -8.93 -27.91 -3.61
N ALA A 345 -7.74 -28.19 -4.14
CA ALA A 345 -7.04 -29.47 -3.96
C ALA A 345 -6.84 -29.82 -2.48
N ASN A 346 -6.47 -28.84 -1.66
CA ASN A 346 -6.24 -29.07 -0.23
C ASN A 346 -7.54 -29.46 0.49
N GLU A 347 -8.64 -28.78 0.19
CA GLU A 347 -9.95 -29.11 0.74
C GLU A 347 -10.46 -30.48 0.25
N LEU A 348 -10.26 -30.77 -1.04
CA LEU A 348 -10.63 -32.06 -1.62
C LEU A 348 -9.83 -33.21 -0.99
N LYS A 349 -8.53 -33.04 -0.77
CA LYS A 349 -7.67 -34.04 -0.10
C LYS A 349 -8.13 -34.29 1.34
N GLN A 350 -8.44 -33.24 2.10
CA GLN A 350 -8.97 -33.38 3.45
C GLN A 350 -10.32 -34.11 3.45
N TYR A 351 -11.19 -33.80 2.49
CA TYR A 351 -12.46 -34.49 2.34
C TYR A 351 -12.28 -35.98 2.06
N ILE A 352 -11.43 -36.34 1.09
CA ILE A 352 -11.18 -37.73 0.69
C ILE A 352 -10.58 -38.56 1.84
N TYR A 353 -9.65 -37.99 2.62
CA TYR A 353 -9.03 -38.68 3.76
C TYR A 353 -10.05 -39.09 4.84
N GLY A 354 -11.18 -38.39 4.94
CA GLY A 354 -12.24 -38.68 5.89
C GLY A 354 -13.26 -39.74 5.45
N LEU A 355 -13.13 -40.31 4.24
CA LEU A 355 -14.16 -41.18 3.66
C LEU A 355 -13.88 -42.67 3.94
N VAL A 356 -14.93 -43.41 4.32
CA VAL A 356 -14.88 -44.86 4.59
C VAL A 356 -15.75 -45.66 3.62
N GLU A 357 -16.87 -45.09 3.16
CA GLU A 357 -17.80 -45.75 2.22
C GLU A 357 -18.11 -44.84 1.03
N LEU A 358 -18.33 -45.44 -0.14
CA LEU A 358 -18.74 -44.72 -1.35
C LEU A 358 -20.23 -44.36 -1.28
N THR A 359 -20.53 -43.06 -1.26
CA THR A 359 -21.90 -42.51 -1.29
C THR A 359 -22.14 -41.74 -2.58
N PRO A 360 -23.41 -41.59 -3.02
CA PRO A 360 -23.74 -40.80 -4.21
C PRO A 360 -23.24 -39.35 -4.12
N ASP A 361 -23.19 -38.79 -2.90
CA ASP A 361 -22.68 -37.45 -2.61
C ASP A 361 -21.19 -37.33 -2.91
N ILE A 362 -20.39 -38.33 -2.51
CA ILE A 362 -18.95 -38.38 -2.81
C ILE A 362 -18.73 -38.41 -4.33
N VAL A 363 -19.53 -39.21 -5.05
CA VAL A 363 -19.45 -39.28 -6.51
C VAL A 363 -19.79 -37.93 -7.15
N GLN A 364 -20.77 -37.18 -6.62
CA GLN A 364 -21.07 -35.84 -7.10
C GLN A 364 -19.93 -34.85 -6.85
N VAL A 365 -19.29 -34.90 -5.67
CA VAL A 365 -18.11 -34.06 -5.36
C VAL A 365 -16.97 -34.35 -6.31
N LEU A 366 -16.64 -35.63 -6.50
CA LEU A 366 -15.54 -36.06 -7.36
C LEU A 366 -15.78 -35.67 -8.83
N LYS A 367 -17.01 -35.82 -9.34
CA LYS A 367 -17.37 -35.34 -10.68
C LYS A 367 -17.26 -33.82 -10.83
N ALA A 368 -17.65 -33.07 -9.79
CA ALA A 368 -17.53 -31.62 -9.80
C ALA A 368 -16.05 -31.17 -9.75
N ALA A 369 -15.21 -31.89 -9.00
CA ALA A 369 -13.77 -31.66 -8.93
C ALA A 369 -13.07 -31.93 -10.27
N ASP A 370 -13.35 -33.05 -10.93
CA ASP A 370 -12.81 -33.39 -12.26
C ASP A 370 -13.21 -32.35 -13.31
N LYS A 371 -14.47 -31.90 -13.30
CA LYS A 371 -14.90 -30.81 -14.18
C LYS A 371 -14.14 -29.52 -13.89
N LEU A 372 -14.02 -29.13 -12.62
CA LEU A 372 -13.32 -27.91 -12.23
C LEU A 372 -11.85 -27.95 -12.67
N GLU A 373 -11.16 -29.07 -12.46
CA GLU A 373 -9.77 -29.26 -12.88
C GLU A 373 -9.61 -29.02 -14.38
N LYS A 374 -10.46 -29.65 -15.21
CA LYS A 374 -10.45 -29.46 -16.67
C LYS A 374 -10.66 -28.01 -17.05
N ASP A 375 -11.64 -27.35 -16.43
CA ASP A 375 -11.94 -25.94 -16.69
C ASP A 375 -10.75 -25.02 -16.31
N LEU A 376 -10.10 -25.27 -15.17
CA LEU A 376 -8.94 -24.49 -14.71
C LEU A 376 -7.70 -24.72 -15.57
N VAL A 377 -7.41 -25.99 -15.92
CA VAL A 377 -6.27 -26.35 -16.77
C VAL A 377 -6.45 -25.75 -18.17
N ASN A 378 -7.65 -25.78 -18.73
CA ASN A 378 -7.93 -25.14 -20.02
C ASN A 378 -7.63 -23.63 -19.99
N ILE A 379 -8.02 -22.94 -18.91
CA ILE A 379 -7.69 -21.51 -18.74
C ILE A 379 -6.17 -21.30 -18.64
N ALA A 380 -5.44 -22.15 -17.91
CA ALA A 380 -3.99 -22.07 -17.80
C ALA A 380 -3.29 -22.26 -19.14
N VAL A 381 -3.73 -23.25 -19.93
CA VAL A 381 -3.19 -23.55 -21.26
C VAL A 381 -3.49 -22.42 -22.26
N GLU A 382 -4.69 -21.85 -22.22
CA GLU A 382 -5.03 -20.70 -23.06
C GLU A 382 -4.19 -19.46 -22.71
N ASP A 383 -3.84 -19.29 -21.44
CA ASP A 383 -3.00 -18.17 -21.00
C ASP A 383 -1.52 -18.34 -21.39
N SER A 384 -1.07 -19.59 -21.55
CA SER A 384 0.33 -19.91 -21.82
C SER A 384 0.71 -20.04 -23.29
N VAL A 385 -0.23 -19.81 -24.22
CA VAL A 385 -0.01 -19.93 -25.67
C VAL A 385 1.16 -19.06 -26.16
N ASP A 386 1.34 -17.89 -25.57
CA ASP A 386 2.36 -16.91 -25.96
C ASP A 386 3.62 -16.94 -25.04
N SER A 387 3.76 -17.96 -24.19
CA SER A 387 4.88 -18.05 -23.23
C SER A 387 6.07 -18.86 -23.75
N ASP A 388 7.28 -18.44 -23.37
CA ASP A 388 8.54 -19.10 -23.80
C ASP A 388 8.67 -20.56 -23.32
N ASP A 389 8.05 -20.89 -22.17
CA ASP A 389 8.03 -22.24 -21.60
C ASP A 389 6.77 -23.04 -21.97
N GLY A 390 5.87 -22.47 -22.77
CA GLY A 390 4.58 -23.06 -23.13
C GLY A 390 3.66 -23.34 -21.94
N GLY A 391 3.89 -22.74 -20.77
CA GLY A 391 3.14 -22.97 -19.53
C GLY A 391 3.58 -24.20 -18.75
N MET A 392 4.71 -24.80 -19.09
CA MET A 392 5.21 -26.01 -18.42
C MET A 392 5.47 -25.81 -16.92
N SER A 393 5.91 -24.63 -16.51
CA SER A 393 6.09 -24.29 -15.09
C SER A 393 4.75 -24.26 -14.33
N LEU A 394 3.74 -23.61 -14.90
CA LEU A 394 2.40 -23.49 -14.31
C LEU A 394 1.65 -24.83 -14.25
N ILE A 395 1.71 -25.63 -15.32
CA ILE A 395 1.06 -26.94 -15.35
C ILE A 395 1.68 -27.86 -14.30
N ARG A 396 2.98 -27.72 -13.99
CA ARG A 396 3.61 -28.46 -12.89
C ARG A 396 3.10 -28.05 -11.51
N GLU A 397 2.73 -26.78 -11.30
CA GLU A 397 2.08 -26.34 -10.06
C GLU A 397 0.67 -26.96 -9.90
N MET A 398 -0.01 -27.26 -11.00
CA MET A 398 -1.35 -27.86 -11.03
C MET A 398 -1.27 -29.40 -11.05
N SER A 399 -0.76 -30.00 -9.97
CA SER A 399 -0.74 -31.46 -9.82
C SER A 399 -2.15 -32.04 -9.82
N PRO A 400 -2.47 -33.05 -10.64
CA PRO A 400 -3.84 -33.50 -10.81
C PRO A 400 -4.47 -33.92 -9.47
N TYR A 401 -5.78 -33.71 -9.34
CA TYR A 401 -6.59 -34.08 -8.18
C TYR A 401 -6.69 -35.60 -7.98
N GLU A 402 -6.22 -36.39 -8.95
CA GLU A 402 -6.20 -37.87 -8.91
C GLU A 402 -7.58 -38.49 -8.64
N VAL A 403 -8.65 -37.80 -9.06
CA VAL A 403 -10.05 -38.16 -8.80
C VAL A 403 -10.35 -39.60 -9.19
N GLU A 404 -9.85 -40.06 -10.34
CA GLU A 404 -10.07 -41.44 -10.81
C GLU A 404 -9.46 -42.49 -9.88
N SER A 405 -8.27 -42.22 -9.34
CA SER A 405 -7.62 -43.13 -8.40
C SER A 405 -8.38 -43.20 -7.08
N ALA A 406 -8.84 -42.05 -6.57
CA ALA A 406 -9.65 -41.97 -5.36
C ALA A 406 -10.98 -42.70 -5.54
N ILE A 407 -11.65 -42.56 -6.69
CA ILE A 407 -12.85 -43.32 -7.03
C ILE A 407 -12.54 -44.82 -7.03
N MET A 408 -11.45 -45.26 -7.66
CA MET A 408 -11.10 -46.68 -7.72
C MET A 408 -10.86 -47.27 -6.33
N ASP A 409 -10.16 -46.56 -5.45
CA ASP A 409 -9.89 -47.04 -4.09
C ASP A 409 -11.17 -47.09 -3.24
N LEU A 410 -12.04 -46.08 -3.36
CA LEU A 410 -13.35 -46.08 -2.70
C LEU A 410 -14.27 -47.19 -3.22
N VAL A 411 -14.28 -47.44 -4.54
CA VAL A 411 -15.05 -48.55 -5.15
C VAL A 411 -14.50 -49.88 -4.66
N ARG A 412 -13.18 -50.06 -4.59
CA ARG A 412 -12.56 -51.29 -4.07
C ARG A 412 -12.94 -51.53 -2.61
N ALA A 413 -12.86 -50.49 -1.77
CA ALA A 413 -13.27 -50.56 -0.37
C ALA A 413 -14.76 -50.90 -0.21
N TRP A 414 -15.63 -50.28 -1.03
CA TRP A 414 -17.06 -50.55 -1.03
C TRP A 414 -17.38 -52.00 -1.48
N ILE A 415 -16.74 -52.49 -2.55
CA ILE A 415 -16.90 -53.87 -3.02
C ILE A 415 -16.49 -54.85 -1.92
N ASN A 416 -15.34 -54.64 -1.27
CA ASN A 416 -14.87 -55.50 -0.19
C ASN A 416 -15.87 -55.52 0.98
N THR A 417 -16.36 -54.34 1.40
CA THR A 417 -17.37 -54.23 2.46
C THR A 417 -18.65 -54.97 2.08
N ARG A 418 -19.09 -54.88 0.82
CA ARG A 418 -20.29 -55.59 0.35
C ARG A 418 -20.09 -57.10 0.27
N ILE A 419 -18.90 -57.55 -0.15
CA ILE A 419 -18.51 -58.96 -0.15
C ILE A 419 -18.50 -59.51 1.27
N ASP A 420 -17.94 -58.78 2.24
CA ASP A 420 -17.87 -59.24 3.63
C ASP A 420 -19.26 -59.32 4.27
N ARG A 421 -20.13 -58.32 4.05
CA ARG A 421 -21.55 -58.41 4.45
C ARG A 421 -22.28 -59.59 3.80
N LEU A 422 -21.97 -59.93 2.55
CA LEU A 422 -22.56 -61.09 1.87
C LEU A 422 -22.07 -62.40 2.48
N LYS A 423 -20.79 -62.51 2.87
CA LYS A 423 -20.27 -63.68 3.57
C LYS A 423 -20.97 -63.87 4.92
N GLU A 424 -21.07 -62.79 5.71
CA GLU A 424 -21.80 -62.81 6.99
C GLU A 424 -23.25 -63.27 6.81
N TRP A 425 -23.94 -62.76 5.79
CA TRP A 425 -25.32 -63.15 5.51
C TRP A 425 -25.46 -64.60 5.06
N ILE A 426 -24.49 -65.14 4.32
CA ILE A 426 -24.44 -66.56 3.96
C ILE A 426 -24.24 -67.41 5.22
N ASP A 427 -23.31 -67.03 6.10
CA ASP A 427 -23.02 -67.75 7.33
C ASP A 427 -24.24 -67.76 8.29
N GLU A 428 -24.94 -66.63 8.42
CA GLU A 428 -26.17 -66.53 9.23
C GLU A 428 -27.31 -67.40 8.68
N ASN A 429 -27.52 -67.42 7.36
CA ASN A 429 -28.56 -68.26 6.76
C ASN A 429 -28.24 -69.76 6.89
N LEU A 430 -26.97 -70.14 6.73
CA LEU A 430 -26.53 -71.53 6.93
C LEU A 430 -26.74 -72.00 8.38
N GLN A 431 -26.62 -71.11 9.37
CA GLN A 431 -26.92 -71.43 10.77
C GLN A 431 -28.41 -71.56 11.08
N GLN A 432 -29.29 -70.97 10.26
CA GLN A 432 -30.75 -71.07 10.41
C GLN A 432 -31.36 -72.28 9.68
N GLU A 433 -30.63 -72.90 8.76
CA GLU A 433 -31.05 -74.12 8.04
C GLU A 433 -30.72 -75.44 8.77
N VAL A 434 -29.99 -75.40 9.89
CA VAL A 434 -29.71 -76.54 10.79
C VAL A 434 -30.68 -76.53 11.96
#